data_AF-A0A950JN53-F1
#
_entry.id   AF-A0A950JN53-F1
#
_cell.length_a   1.000
_cell.length_b   1.000
_cell.length_c   1.000
_cell.angle_alpha   90.00
_cell.angle_beta   90.00
_cell.angle_gamma   90.00
#
_symmetry.space_group_name_H-M   'P 1'
#
loop_
_entity.id
_entity.type
_entity.pdbx_description
1 polymer ?
#
loop_
_entity_poly.entity_id
_entity_poly.type
_entity_poly.pdbx_seq_one_letter_code
_entity_poly.pdbx_strand_id
1 'polypeptide(L)'
;DLLRSRQFLGYAVGGACATTSFYAFIACAPFIFVDRLHVASAHVGLYLTLLVSGLWLGSVIASRLIARFSLTKFVVAANALSVAAAASFLALLIFDRATLAGTIASMFVFGVGVGAAAPAALVKAISVNPRVTGTASGLYGSVQMTVGAALVALAGLGGNPALASAVVLVGAGVVAQASFWFARSQPSALPKPESGTGSEAVAAAE
;
A
#
# COMPACT_ATOMS: atom_id res chain seq x y z
N ASP A 1 6.45 24.04 4.32
CA ASP A 1 6.00 23.91 2.92
C ASP A 1 5.51 22.53 2.48
N LEU A 2 6.12 21.41 2.90
CA LEU A 2 5.67 20.07 2.45
C LEU A 2 4.25 19.69 2.87
N LEU A 3 3.87 19.93 4.14
CA LEU A 3 2.50 19.71 4.65
C LEU A 3 1.45 20.61 3.96
N ARG A 4 1.89 21.67 3.28
CA ARG A 4 1.02 22.60 2.55
C ARG A 4 0.75 22.13 1.11
N SER A 5 1.58 21.20 0.59
CA SER A 5 1.39 20.60 -0.73
C SER A 5 0.34 19.50 -0.66
N ARG A 6 -0.84 19.79 -1.23
CA ARG A 6 -1.97 18.83 -1.34
C ARG A 6 -1.57 17.56 -2.10
N GLN A 7 -0.57 17.65 -2.98
CA GLN A 7 0.00 16.53 -3.73
C GLN A 7 0.79 15.59 -2.81
N PHE A 8 1.66 16.14 -1.95
CA PHE A 8 2.39 15.35 -0.95
C PHE A 8 1.42 14.67 0.02
N LEU A 9 0.44 15.41 0.54
CA LEU A 9 -0.55 14.85 1.47
C LEU A 9 -1.37 13.71 0.83
N GLY A 10 -1.80 13.87 -0.44
CA GLY A 10 -2.57 12.85 -1.15
C GLY A 10 -1.78 11.56 -1.39
N TYR A 11 -0.50 11.66 -1.77
CA TYR A 11 0.36 10.49 -1.93
C TYR A 11 0.79 9.88 -0.59
N ALA A 12 1.03 10.71 0.43
CA ALA A 12 1.40 10.23 1.76
C ALA A 12 0.23 9.49 2.43
N VAL A 13 -0.96 10.09 2.45
CA VAL A 13 -2.16 9.46 3.05
C VAL A 13 -2.64 8.27 2.21
N GLY A 14 -2.68 8.41 0.88
CA GLY A 14 -3.09 7.30 0.00
C GLY A 14 -2.13 6.11 0.06
N GLY A 15 -0.82 6.37 0.02
CA GLY A 15 0.22 5.36 0.19
C GLY A 15 0.22 4.75 1.59
N ALA A 16 0.05 5.56 2.63
CA ALA A 16 -0.09 5.10 4.00
C ALA A 16 -1.30 4.18 4.16
N CYS A 17 -2.49 4.57 3.70
CA CYS A 17 -3.69 3.75 3.76
C CYS A 17 -3.51 2.41 3.02
N ALA A 18 -2.97 2.43 1.79
CA ALA A 18 -2.76 1.21 1.01
C ALA A 18 -1.79 0.22 1.68
N THR A 19 -0.72 0.73 2.30
CA THR A 19 0.32 -0.11 2.90
C THR A 19 -0.02 -0.57 4.31
N THR A 20 -0.57 0.32 5.12
CA THR A 20 -0.81 0.04 6.55
C THR A 20 -2.12 -0.67 6.82
N SER A 21 -3.06 -0.71 5.87
CA SER A 21 -4.26 -1.55 5.98
C SER A 21 -3.93 -3.02 6.22
N PHE A 22 -2.78 -3.50 5.74
CA PHE A 22 -2.33 -4.87 6.01
C PHE A 22 -2.01 -5.12 7.49
N TYR A 23 -1.61 -4.09 8.24
CA TYR A 23 -1.29 -4.22 9.67
C TYR A 23 -2.54 -4.54 10.49
N ALA A 24 -3.67 -3.95 10.13
CA ALA A 24 -4.96 -4.27 10.75
C ALA A 24 -5.32 -5.75 10.57
N PHE A 25 -5.07 -6.32 9.38
CA PHE A 25 -5.24 -7.75 9.16
C PHE A 25 -4.28 -8.58 10.00
N ILE A 26 -2.97 -8.26 10.01
CA ILE A 26 -1.99 -9.01 10.80
C ILE A 26 -2.35 -9.03 12.29
N ALA A 27 -2.82 -7.90 12.83
CA ALA A 27 -3.27 -7.81 14.22
C ALA A 27 -4.46 -8.74 14.53
N CYS A 28 -5.41 -8.87 13.58
CA CYS A 28 -6.58 -9.72 13.73
C CYS A 28 -6.36 -11.17 13.25
N ALA A 29 -5.33 -11.44 12.46
CA ALA A 29 -5.05 -12.72 11.82
C ALA A 29 -5.05 -13.92 12.79
N PRO A 30 -4.38 -13.89 13.96
CA PRO A 30 -4.43 -15.04 14.87
C PRO A 30 -5.85 -15.35 15.34
N PHE A 31 -6.68 -14.35 15.63
CA PHE A 31 -8.09 -14.53 15.99
C PHE A 31 -8.89 -15.13 14.82
N ILE A 32 -8.63 -14.68 13.58
CA ILE A 32 -9.29 -15.21 12.37
C ILE A 32 -8.92 -16.69 12.15
N PHE A 33 -7.64 -17.04 12.28
CA PHE A 33 -7.20 -18.41 12.05
C PHE A 33 -7.61 -19.37 13.17
N VAL A 34 -7.50 -18.96 14.44
CA VAL A 34 -7.78 -19.82 15.59
C VAL A 34 -9.28 -19.88 15.89
N ASP A 35 -9.96 -18.73 16.02
CA ASP A 35 -11.34 -18.70 16.50
C ASP A 35 -12.37 -19.02 15.40
N ARG A 36 -12.12 -18.55 14.16
CA ARG A 36 -13.05 -18.74 13.04
C ARG A 36 -12.74 -19.94 12.16
N LEU A 37 -11.45 -20.19 11.90
CA LEU A 37 -11.01 -21.26 10.99
C LEU A 37 -10.56 -22.52 11.72
N HIS A 38 -10.61 -22.53 13.06
CA HIS A 38 -10.23 -23.66 13.94
C HIS A 38 -8.84 -24.25 13.62
N VAL A 39 -7.92 -23.39 13.18
CA VAL A 39 -6.54 -23.76 12.87
C VAL A 39 -5.76 -23.90 14.17
N ALA A 40 -4.96 -24.96 14.28
CA ALA A 40 -4.04 -25.12 15.39
C ALA A 40 -3.03 -23.96 15.44
N SER A 41 -2.89 -23.31 16.61
CA SER A 41 -2.02 -22.14 16.81
C SER A 41 -0.58 -22.34 16.33
N ALA A 42 -0.08 -23.58 16.34
CA ALA A 42 1.24 -23.94 15.81
C ALA A 42 1.44 -23.61 14.31
N HIS A 43 0.38 -23.64 13.51
CA HIS A 43 0.44 -23.38 12.07
C HIS A 43 0.19 -21.92 11.70
N VAL A 44 -0.31 -21.09 12.62
CA VAL A 44 -0.61 -19.67 12.37
C VAL A 44 0.65 -18.92 11.92
N GLY A 45 1.80 -19.21 12.54
CA GLY A 45 3.08 -18.61 12.14
C GLY A 45 3.49 -18.96 10.70
N LEU A 46 3.22 -20.19 10.25
CA LEU A 46 3.49 -20.62 8.87
C LEU A 46 2.61 -19.85 7.88
N TYR A 47 1.32 -19.70 8.17
CA TYR A 47 0.41 -18.94 7.32
C TYR A 47 0.74 -17.44 7.29
N LEU A 48 1.10 -16.84 8.42
CA LEU A 48 1.58 -15.46 8.45
C LEU A 48 2.85 -15.28 7.62
N THR A 49 3.80 -16.21 7.70
CA THR A 49 5.02 -16.18 6.89
C THR A 49 4.70 -16.30 5.40
N LEU A 50 3.72 -17.13 5.04
CA LEU A 50 3.22 -17.24 3.67
C LEU A 50 2.58 -15.93 3.18
N LEU A 51 1.80 -15.25 4.02
CA LEU A 51 1.22 -13.96 3.64
C LEU A 51 2.28 -12.87 3.46
N VAL A 52 3.29 -12.85 4.35
CA VAL A 52 4.44 -11.94 4.24
C VAL A 52 5.23 -12.22 2.96
N SER A 53 5.42 -13.49 2.56
CA SER A 53 6.13 -13.80 1.30
C SER A 53 5.42 -13.23 0.06
N GLY A 54 4.09 -13.07 0.10
CA GLY A 54 3.33 -12.34 -0.91
C GLY A 54 3.75 -10.87 -1.04
N LEU A 55 3.99 -10.19 0.09
CA LEU A 55 4.49 -8.81 0.13
C LEU A 55 5.88 -8.69 -0.52
N TRP A 56 6.74 -9.67 -0.24
CA TRP A 56 8.08 -9.75 -0.82
C TRP A 56 8.00 -9.97 -2.34
N LEU A 57 7.17 -10.91 -2.79
CA LEU A 57 6.94 -11.16 -4.22
C LEU A 57 6.42 -9.92 -4.94
N GLY A 58 5.44 -9.23 -4.35
CA GLY A 58 4.91 -7.97 -4.87
C GLY A 58 5.99 -6.90 -5.04
N SER A 59 6.86 -6.75 -4.03
CA SER A 59 7.97 -5.79 -4.06
C SER A 59 8.98 -6.10 -5.17
N VAL A 60 9.29 -7.39 -5.38
CA VAL A 60 10.19 -7.84 -6.46
C VAL A 60 9.55 -7.64 -7.84
N ILE A 61 8.26 -7.92 -7.99
CA ILE A 61 7.52 -7.66 -9.23
C ILE A 61 7.55 -6.16 -9.54
N ALA A 62 7.31 -5.33 -8.54
CA ALA A 62 7.35 -3.88 -8.69
C ALA A 62 8.72 -3.37 -9.10
N SER A 63 9.82 -3.82 -8.49
CA SER A 63 11.16 -3.36 -8.87
C SER A 63 11.49 -3.64 -10.34
N ARG A 64 10.96 -4.74 -10.90
CA ARG A 64 11.11 -5.07 -12.33
C ARG A 64 10.15 -4.30 -13.24
N LEU A 65 8.89 -4.11 -12.84
CA LEU A 65 7.87 -3.45 -13.68
C LEU A 65 7.96 -1.92 -13.65
N ILE A 66 8.43 -1.33 -12.56
CA ILE A 66 8.64 0.12 -12.42
C ILE A 66 9.59 0.65 -13.50
N ALA A 67 10.59 -0.14 -13.92
CA ALA A 67 11.50 0.23 -15.01
C ALA A 67 10.84 0.24 -16.40
N ARG A 68 9.69 -0.42 -16.57
CA ARG A 68 9.00 -0.59 -17.87
C ARG A 68 7.68 0.17 -18.01
N PHE A 69 7.04 0.57 -16.92
CA PHE A 69 5.72 1.18 -16.92
C PHE A 69 5.67 2.54 -16.20
N SER A 70 4.67 3.36 -16.54
CA SER A 70 4.39 4.59 -15.80
C SER A 70 4.03 4.28 -14.34
N LEU A 71 4.85 4.79 -13.42
CA LEU A 71 4.74 4.62 -11.97
C LEU A 71 3.32 4.88 -11.44
N THR A 72 2.62 5.87 -12.00
CA THR A 72 1.25 6.22 -11.63
C THR A 72 0.23 5.14 -11.98
N LYS A 73 0.30 4.59 -13.19
CA LYS A 73 -0.64 3.54 -13.63
C LYS A 73 -0.41 2.25 -12.85
N PHE A 74 0.86 1.95 -12.56
CA PHE A 74 1.26 0.77 -11.81
C PHE A 74 0.69 0.78 -10.38
N VAL A 75 0.84 1.88 -9.63
CA VAL A 75 0.32 2.00 -8.25
C VAL A 75 -1.20 1.87 -8.20
N VAL A 76 -1.92 2.49 -9.15
CA VAL A 76 -3.38 2.40 -9.21
C VAL A 76 -3.86 0.98 -9.52
N ALA A 77 -3.17 0.26 -10.41
CA ALA A 77 -3.49 -1.12 -10.73
C ALA A 77 -3.16 -2.08 -9.57
N ALA A 78 -2.00 -1.89 -8.92
CA ALA A 78 -1.61 -2.69 -7.75
C ALA A 78 -2.58 -2.49 -6.59
N ASN A 79 -2.96 -1.24 -6.29
CA ASN A 79 -3.94 -0.96 -5.25
C ASN A 79 -5.34 -1.48 -5.62
N ALA A 80 -5.76 -1.39 -6.90
CA ALA A 80 -7.01 -1.98 -7.35
C ALA A 80 -7.05 -3.50 -7.11
N LEU A 81 -5.94 -4.20 -7.35
CA LEU A 81 -5.82 -5.62 -7.06
C LEU A 81 -5.95 -5.90 -5.56
N SER A 82 -5.33 -5.09 -4.70
CA SER A 82 -5.51 -5.17 -3.25
C SER A 82 -6.96 -4.92 -2.83
N VAL A 83 -7.64 -3.90 -3.39
CA VAL A 83 -9.06 -3.66 -3.07
C VAL A 83 -9.94 -4.83 -3.50
N ALA A 84 -9.72 -5.39 -4.68
CA ALA A 84 -10.46 -6.55 -5.16
C ALA A 84 -10.24 -7.78 -4.25
N ALA A 85 -9.01 -8.01 -3.81
CA ALA A 85 -8.69 -9.10 -2.89
C ALA A 85 -9.32 -8.91 -1.50
N ALA A 86 -9.32 -7.68 -0.97
CA ALA A 86 -10.01 -7.35 0.27
C ALA A 86 -11.53 -7.51 0.16
N ALA A 87 -12.12 -7.11 -0.98
CA ALA A 87 -13.54 -7.29 -1.25
C ALA A 87 -13.91 -8.78 -1.35
N SER A 88 -13.08 -9.59 -2.01
CA SER A 88 -13.25 -11.05 -2.05
C SER A 88 -13.20 -11.67 -0.66
N PHE A 89 -12.27 -11.23 0.19
CA PHE A 89 -12.21 -11.69 1.58
C PHE A 89 -13.46 -11.29 2.38
N LEU A 90 -13.92 -10.04 2.24
CA LEU A 90 -15.15 -9.58 2.88
C LEU A 90 -16.37 -10.36 2.39
N ALA A 91 -16.46 -10.66 1.09
CA ALA A 91 -17.53 -11.48 0.54
C ALA A 91 -17.52 -12.89 1.13
N LEU A 92 -16.35 -13.54 1.21
CA LEU A 92 -16.21 -14.87 1.83
C LEU A 92 -16.71 -14.88 3.28
N LEU A 93 -16.46 -13.80 4.03
CA LEU A 93 -16.96 -13.62 5.40
C LEU A 93 -18.48 -13.43 5.47
N ILE A 94 -19.05 -12.62 4.58
CA ILE A 94 -20.50 -12.33 4.56
C ILE A 94 -21.30 -13.57 4.16
N PHE A 95 -20.82 -14.35 3.20
CA PHE A 95 -21.48 -15.58 2.75
C PHE A 95 -21.22 -16.78 3.66
N ASP A 96 -20.46 -16.61 4.75
CA ASP A 96 -20.03 -17.68 5.66
C ASP A 96 -19.35 -18.85 4.92
N ARG A 97 -18.68 -18.54 3.81
CA ARG A 97 -17.88 -19.47 2.97
C ARG A 97 -16.39 -19.27 3.19
N ALA A 98 -16.01 -18.62 4.28
CA ALA A 98 -14.62 -18.35 4.64
C ALA A 98 -13.89 -19.67 4.92
N THR A 99 -13.23 -20.22 3.90
CA THR A 99 -12.32 -21.36 4.03
C THR A 99 -10.90 -20.87 4.29
N LEU A 100 -10.08 -21.75 4.87
CA LEU A 100 -8.66 -21.48 5.11
C LEU A 100 -7.95 -21.09 3.81
N ALA A 101 -8.14 -21.90 2.76
CA ALA A 101 -7.55 -21.67 1.45
C ALA A 101 -8.05 -20.36 0.81
N GLY A 102 -9.35 -20.05 0.88
CA GLY A 102 -9.90 -18.81 0.32
C GLY A 102 -9.39 -17.56 1.04
N THR A 103 -9.23 -17.63 2.36
CA THR A 103 -8.69 -16.55 3.19
C THR A 103 -7.21 -16.31 2.86
N ILE A 104 -6.40 -17.36 2.85
CA ILE A 104 -4.98 -17.27 2.54
C ILE A 104 -4.78 -16.76 1.12
N ALA A 105 -5.50 -17.31 0.13
CA ALA A 105 -5.38 -16.89 -1.26
C ALA A 105 -5.72 -15.40 -1.44
N SER A 106 -6.83 -14.95 -0.84
CA SER A 106 -7.24 -13.54 -0.93
C SER A 106 -6.23 -12.62 -0.25
N MET A 107 -5.76 -12.96 0.95
CA MET A 107 -4.79 -12.14 1.68
C MET A 107 -3.39 -12.19 1.07
N PHE A 108 -3.02 -13.29 0.43
CA PHE A 108 -1.77 -13.40 -0.32
C PHE A 108 -1.77 -12.46 -1.52
N VAL A 109 -2.86 -12.47 -2.31
CA VAL A 109 -3.03 -11.54 -3.44
C VAL A 109 -3.07 -10.09 -2.94
N PHE A 110 -3.73 -9.83 -1.81
CA PHE A 110 -3.72 -8.53 -1.15
C PHE A 110 -2.29 -8.08 -0.83
N GLY A 111 -1.50 -8.96 -0.18
CA GLY A 111 -0.10 -8.73 0.16
C GLY A 111 0.76 -8.45 -1.07
N VAL A 112 0.58 -9.18 -2.17
CA VAL A 112 1.27 -8.91 -3.44
C VAL A 112 0.97 -7.50 -3.96
N GLY A 113 -0.29 -7.08 -3.95
CA GLY A 113 -0.66 -5.73 -4.37
C GLY A 113 -0.08 -4.64 -3.46
N VAL A 114 -0.10 -4.85 -2.15
CA VAL A 114 0.47 -3.91 -1.17
C VAL A 114 1.99 -3.81 -1.32
N GLY A 115 2.67 -4.94 -1.46
CA GLY A 115 4.12 -5.02 -1.64
C GLY A 115 4.54 -4.38 -2.95
N ALA A 116 3.73 -4.51 -3.99
CA ALA A 116 3.97 -3.83 -5.25
C ALA A 116 3.78 -2.31 -5.15
N ALA A 117 2.77 -1.85 -4.40
CA ALA A 117 2.48 -0.43 -4.22
C ALA A 117 3.51 0.30 -3.35
N ALA A 118 4.09 -0.37 -2.35
CA ALA A 118 5.00 0.23 -1.37
C ALA A 118 6.22 0.98 -1.97
N PRO A 119 7.07 0.38 -2.82
CA PRO A 119 8.23 1.07 -3.37
C PRO A 119 7.84 2.23 -4.29
N ALA A 120 6.76 2.07 -5.06
CA ALA A 120 6.30 3.10 -5.97
C ALA A 120 5.67 4.29 -5.23
N ALA A 121 4.95 4.06 -4.13
CA ALA A 121 4.43 5.11 -3.26
C ALA A 121 5.57 5.92 -2.59
N LEU A 122 6.61 5.23 -2.10
CA LEU A 122 7.78 5.86 -1.51
C LEU A 122 8.52 6.75 -2.51
N VAL A 123 8.80 6.23 -3.71
CA VAL A 123 9.45 7.00 -4.79
C VAL A 123 8.63 8.24 -5.11
N LYS A 124 7.31 8.11 -5.28
CA LYS A 124 6.44 9.26 -5.54
C LYS A 124 6.46 10.31 -4.44
N ALA A 125 6.39 9.89 -3.18
CA ALA A 125 6.38 10.81 -2.04
C ALA A 125 7.67 11.64 -1.96
N ILE A 126 8.82 10.98 -2.20
CA ILE A 126 10.13 11.62 -2.18
C ILE A 126 10.34 12.51 -3.42
N SER A 127 9.88 12.08 -4.60
CA SER A 127 10.00 12.84 -5.84
C SER A 127 9.21 14.16 -5.87
N VAL A 128 8.28 14.40 -4.92
CA VAL A 128 7.55 15.68 -4.83
C VAL A 128 8.49 16.85 -4.54
N ASN A 129 9.54 16.64 -3.73
CA ASN A 129 10.51 17.69 -3.45
C ASN A 129 11.94 17.12 -3.26
N PRO A 130 12.74 17.05 -4.35
CA PRO A 130 14.08 16.48 -4.31
C PRO A 130 15.02 17.15 -3.30
N ARG A 131 14.79 18.44 -2.99
CA ARG A 131 15.66 19.23 -2.09
C ARG A 131 15.54 18.84 -0.61
N VAL A 132 14.48 18.15 -0.21
CA VAL A 132 14.22 17.75 1.19
C VAL A 132 13.82 16.28 1.30
N THR A 133 14.45 15.43 0.50
CA THR A 133 14.23 13.98 0.43
C THR A 133 14.24 13.29 1.81
N GLY A 134 15.17 13.64 2.70
CA GLY A 134 15.26 13.05 4.05
C GLY A 134 14.10 13.45 4.97
N THR A 135 13.66 14.71 4.92
CA THR A 135 12.50 15.16 5.71
C THR A 135 11.20 14.61 5.15
N ALA A 136 11.09 14.48 3.82
CA ALA A 136 9.93 13.92 3.14
C ALA A 136 9.72 12.44 3.49
N SER A 137 10.79 11.63 3.52
CA SER A 137 10.70 10.22 3.88
C SER A 137 10.37 10.03 5.37
N GLY A 138 10.97 10.81 6.26
CA GLY A 138 10.64 10.82 7.69
C GLY A 138 9.16 11.15 7.94
N LEU A 139 8.67 12.23 7.30
CA LEU A 139 7.28 12.63 7.42
C LEU A 139 6.31 11.59 6.84
N TYR A 140 6.64 11.00 5.69
CA TYR A 140 5.87 9.89 5.11
C TYR A 140 5.78 8.70 6.08
N GLY A 141 6.89 8.33 6.71
CA GLY A 141 6.93 7.27 7.72
C GLY A 141 6.07 7.60 8.96
N SER A 142 6.13 8.84 9.46
CA SER A 142 5.28 9.28 10.58
C SER A 142 3.79 9.21 10.26
N VAL A 143 3.39 9.66 9.06
CA VAL A 143 2.00 9.55 8.58
C VAL A 143 1.60 8.09 8.43
N GLN A 144 2.47 7.26 7.85
CA GLN A 144 2.25 5.83 7.68
C GLN A 144 1.99 5.14 9.03
N MET A 145 2.83 5.39 10.04
CA MET A 145 2.64 4.81 11.37
C MET A 145 1.37 5.32 12.07
N THR A 146 1.07 6.61 11.94
CA THR A 146 -0.14 7.20 12.53
C THR A 146 -1.41 6.60 11.93
N VAL A 147 -1.46 6.49 10.60
CA VAL A 147 -2.58 5.88 9.88
C VAL A 147 -2.67 4.39 10.23
N GLY A 148 -1.55 3.67 10.24
CA GLY A 148 -1.53 2.26 10.60
C GLY A 148 -2.03 1.99 12.01
N ALA A 149 -1.60 2.78 13.00
CA ALA A 149 -2.09 2.70 14.37
C ALA A 149 -3.60 2.95 14.45
N ALA A 150 -4.11 3.96 13.74
CA ALA A 150 -5.54 4.24 13.69
C ALA A 150 -6.34 3.07 13.05
N LEU A 151 -5.86 2.49 11.96
CA LEU A 151 -6.51 1.36 11.30
C LEU A 151 -6.51 0.10 12.17
N VAL A 152 -5.41 -0.18 12.87
CA VAL A 152 -5.32 -1.30 13.83
C VAL A 152 -6.29 -1.08 15.00
N ALA A 153 -6.34 0.13 15.57
CA ALA A 153 -7.27 0.48 16.63
C ALA A 153 -8.74 0.33 16.18
N LEU A 154 -9.07 0.78 14.97
CA LEU A 154 -10.40 0.62 14.38
C LEU A 154 -10.76 -0.86 14.19
N ALA A 155 -9.82 -1.70 13.75
CA ALA A 155 -10.05 -3.14 13.61
C ALA A 155 -10.25 -3.83 14.98
N GLY A 156 -9.62 -3.32 16.04
CA GLY A 156 -9.75 -3.83 17.41
C GLY A 156 -11.04 -3.44 18.13
N LEU A 157 -11.74 -2.39 17.70
CA LEU A 157 -12.99 -1.92 18.31
C LEU A 157 -14.22 -2.75 17.89
N GLY A 158 -14.10 -3.58 16.85
CA GLY A 158 -15.22 -4.38 16.35
C GLY A 158 -15.44 -5.66 17.16
N GLY A 159 -16.70 -5.98 17.47
CA GLY A 159 -17.06 -7.23 18.16
C GLY A 159 -16.75 -8.51 17.39
N ASN A 160 -16.40 -8.42 16.10
CA ASN A 160 -15.92 -9.54 15.29
C ASN A 160 -14.62 -9.16 14.56
N PRO A 161 -13.44 -9.62 15.02
CA PRO A 161 -12.14 -9.23 14.47
C PRO A 161 -11.99 -9.50 12.97
N ALA A 162 -12.65 -10.55 12.46
CA ALA A 162 -12.60 -10.93 11.05
C ALA A 162 -13.35 -9.93 10.16
N LEU A 163 -14.57 -9.56 10.55
CA LEU A 163 -15.36 -8.57 9.82
C LEU A 163 -14.77 -7.16 9.97
N ALA A 164 -14.30 -6.81 11.18
CA ALA A 164 -13.71 -5.51 11.46
C ALA A 164 -12.47 -5.27 10.59
N SER A 165 -11.54 -6.24 10.55
CA SER A 165 -10.37 -6.15 9.67
C SER A 165 -10.76 -6.10 8.19
N ALA A 166 -11.70 -6.92 7.72
CA ALA A 166 -12.14 -6.90 6.33
C ALA A 166 -12.75 -5.54 5.91
N VAL A 167 -13.60 -4.94 6.74
CA VAL A 167 -14.18 -3.62 6.50
C VAL A 167 -13.09 -2.54 6.49
N VAL A 168 -12.15 -2.60 7.43
CA VAL A 168 -11.00 -1.67 7.48
C VAL A 168 -10.13 -1.81 6.23
N LEU A 169 -9.85 -3.02 5.75
CA LEU A 169 -9.07 -3.26 4.54
C LEU A 169 -9.77 -2.69 3.30
N VAL A 170 -11.07 -2.93 3.13
CA VAL A 170 -11.84 -2.39 2.01
C VAL A 170 -11.94 -0.87 2.10
N GLY A 171 -12.27 -0.33 3.27
CA GLY A 171 -12.39 1.11 3.50
C GLY A 171 -11.08 1.86 3.23
N ALA A 172 -9.97 1.40 3.82
CA ALA A 172 -8.66 1.98 3.60
C ALA A 172 -8.21 1.83 2.14
N GLY A 173 -8.48 0.68 1.51
CA GLY A 173 -8.19 0.43 0.10
C GLY A 173 -8.94 1.37 -0.84
N VAL A 174 -10.22 1.63 -0.58
CA VAL A 174 -11.05 2.58 -1.35
C VAL A 174 -10.56 4.01 -1.14
N VAL A 175 -10.23 4.41 0.09
CA VAL A 175 -9.66 5.73 0.38
C VAL A 175 -8.32 5.92 -0.32
N ALA A 176 -7.47 4.89 -0.32
CA ALA A 176 -6.21 4.89 -1.04
C ALA A 176 -6.44 5.01 -2.56
N GLN A 177 -7.40 4.26 -3.10
CA GLN A 177 -7.73 4.30 -4.53
C GLN A 177 -8.25 5.67 -4.95
N ALA A 178 -9.14 6.26 -4.16
CA ALA A 178 -9.64 7.62 -4.36
C ALA A 178 -8.50 8.64 -4.29
N SER A 179 -7.59 8.49 -3.32
CA SER A 179 -6.42 9.36 -3.17
C SER A 179 -5.47 9.26 -4.37
N PHE A 180 -5.23 8.05 -4.90
CA PHE A 180 -4.42 7.86 -6.09
C PHE A 180 -5.09 8.41 -7.36
N TRP A 181 -6.42 8.33 -7.46
CA TRP A 181 -7.18 8.94 -8.54
C TRP A 181 -7.14 10.47 -8.48
N PHE A 182 -7.37 11.07 -7.32
CA PHE A 182 -7.25 12.52 -7.12
C PHE A 182 -5.82 13.02 -7.38
N ALA A 183 -4.81 12.25 -6.97
CA ALA A 183 -3.41 12.58 -7.21
C ALA A 183 -3.00 12.42 -8.68
N ARG A 184 -3.74 11.62 -9.47
CA ARG A 184 -3.59 11.52 -10.94
C ARG A 184 -4.18 12.73 -11.66
N SER A 185 -5.17 13.40 -11.07
CA SER A 185 -5.82 14.60 -11.63
C SER A 185 -4.96 15.86 -11.52
N GLN A 186 -3.95 15.87 -10.65
CA GLN A 186 -3.08 17.03 -10.51
C GLN A 186 -1.92 16.92 -11.52
N PRO A 187 -1.74 17.91 -12.42
CA PRO A 187 -0.61 17.93 -13.34
C PRO A 187 0.68 17.77 -12.55
N SER A 188 1.49 16.81 -12.96
CA SER A 188 2.82 16.62 -12.42
C SER A 188 3.59 17.93 -12.57
N ALA A 189 3.83 18.63 -11.46
CA ALA A 189 4.89 19.62 -11.37
C ALA A 189 6.24 18.89 -11.36
N LEU A 190 6.48 18.05 -12.37
CA LEU A 190 7.83 17.66 -12.69
C LEU A 190 8.49 18.93 -13.20
N PRO A 191 9.63 19.36 -12.62
CA PRO A 191 10.54 20.18 -13.40
C PRO A 191 10.75 19.41 -14.71
N LYS A 192 10.45 20.05 -15.85
CA LYS A 192 10.89 19.52 -17.14
C LYS A 192 12.37 19.15 -16.97
N PRO A 193 12.84 17.96 -17.40
CA PRO A 193 14.27 17.80 -17.59
C PRO A 193 14.68 18.96 -18.49
N GLU A 194 15.60 19.80 -18.03
CA GLU A 194 16.12 20.89 -18.85
C GLU A 194 16.63 20.25 -20.15
N SER A 195 15.86 20.45 -21.21
CA SER A 195 16.24 20.11 -22.56
C SER A 195 17.27 21.15 -22.99
N GLY A 196 18.55 20.76 -22.96
CA GLY A 196 19.70 21.59 -23.31
C GLY A 196 20.32 22.19 -22.04
N THR A 197 21.59 21.93 -21.70
CA THR A 197 22.76 22.19 -22.54
C THR A 197 23.92 21.24 -22.19
N GLY A 198 23.86 20.01 -22.71
CA GLY A 198 25.01 19.09 -22.74
C GLY A 198 26.05 19.41 -23.83
N SER A 199 25.97 20.57 -24.49
CA SER A 199 26.79 20.92 -25.66
C SER A 199 27.56 22.24 -25.56
N GLU A 200 27.31 23.09 -24.56
CA GLU A 200 28.02 24.39 -24.43
C GLU A 200 29.16 24.37 -23.40
N ALA A 201 29.17 23.42 -22.45
CA ALA A 201 30.23 23.33 -21.45
C ALA A 201 31.54 22.68 -21.95
N VAL A 202 31.55 22.09 -23.15
CA VAL A 202 32.76 21.50 -23.75
C VAL A 202 33.43 22.43 -24.77
N ALA A 203 32.71 23.45 -25.29
CA ALA A 203 33.28 24.43 -26.22
C ALA A 203 33.88 25.68 -25.53
N ALA A 204 33.65 25.86 -24.23
CA ALA A 204 34.32 26.89 -23.42
C ALA A 204 35.61 26.38 -22.75
N ALA A 205 36.04 25.17 -23.11
CA ALA A 205 37.29 24.55 -22.67
C ALA A 205 38.23 24.26 -23.86
N GLU A 206 38.02 24.95 -24.99
CA GLU A 206 39.12 25.26 -25.93
C GLU A 206 39.99 26.39 -25.37
#